data_AF-A0A5P0JD40-F1
#
_entry.id   AF-A0A5P0JD40-F1
#
_cell.length_a   1.000
_cell.length_b   1.000
_cell.length_c   1.000
_cell.angle_alpha   90.00
_cell.angle_beta   90.00
_cell.angle_gamma   90.00
#
_symmetry.space_group_name_H-M   'P 1'
#
loop_
_entity.id
_entity.type
_entity.pdbx_description
1 polymer ?
#
loop_
_entity_poly.entity_id
_entity_poly.type
_entity_poly.pdbx_seq_one_letter_code
_entity_poly.pdbx_strand_id
1 'polypeptide(L)' 'DTGHGIDPKVIERVEANEMPGNKIGLLNVHHRVKLLYGEGLHIRRLEPGTEIAFYIPNQRTPVASQATLLL' A
#
# COMPACT_ATOMS: atom_id res chain seq x y z
N ASP A 1 8.59 -6.16 11.00
CA ASP A 1 9.57 -5.75 12.03
C ASP A 1 9.17 -6.38 13.37
N THR A 2 10.01 -6.24 14.41
CA THR A 2 9.74 -6.74 15.78
C THR A 2 9.56 -5.59 16.78
N GLY A 3 9.15 -4.41 16.30
CA GLY A 3 8.90 -3.22 17.12
C GLY A 3 7.53 -3.25 17.82
N HIS A 4 7.01 -2.09 18.20
CA HIS A 4 5.77 -1.98 18.98
C HIS A 4 4.49 -2.38 18.23
N GLY A 5 4.57 -2.58 16.91
CA GLY A 5 3.42 -2.87 16.07
C GLY A 5 2.64 -1.62 15.66
N ILE A 6 2.07 -1.62 14.45
CA ILE A 6 1.14 -0.58 14.02
C ILE A 6 -0.19 -0.75 14.77
N ASP A 7 -0.72 0.35 15.31
CA ASP A 7 -2.02 0.40 15.95
C ASP A 7 -3.12 -0.14 15.00
N PRO A 8 -3.97 -1.10 15.42
CA PRO A 8 -5.05 -1.65 14.61
C PRO A 8 -5.94 -0.58 13.96
N LYS A 9 -6.19 0.54 14.65
CA LYS A 9 -6.99 1.64 14.12
C LYS A 9 -6.32 2.36 12.94
N VAL A 10 -4.99 2.33 12.87
CA VAL A 10 -4.25 2.83 11.71
C VAL A 10 -4.38 1.85 10.54
N ILE A 11 -4.39 0.54 10.80
CA ILE A 11 -4.58 -0.50 9.79
C ILE A 11 -5.97 -0.37 9.15
N GLU A 12 -7.03 -0.35 9.96
CA GLU A 12 -8.42 -0.18 9.51
C GLU A 12 -8.61 1.07 8.63
N ARG A 13 -7.96 2.16 9.02
CA ARG A 13 -8.01 3.42 8.29
C ARG A 13 -7.30 3.38 6.93
N VAL A 14 -6.17 2.66 6.84
CA VAL A 14 -5.49 2.45 5.56
C VAL A 14 -6.37 1.63 4.63
N GLU A 15 -7.03 0.58 5.13
CA GLU A 15 -7.99 -0.22 4.36
C GLU A 15 -9.19 0.60 3.90
N ALA A 16 -9.70 1.50 4.76
CA ALA A 16 -10.78 2.43 4.44
C ALA A 16 -10.38 3.55 3.46
N ASN A 17 -9.09 3.73 3.14
CA ASN A 17 -8.55 4.88 2.41
C ASN A 17 -8.82 6.24 3.12
N GLU A 18 -8.96 6.22 4.44
CA GLU A 18 -9.25 7.38 5.27
C GLU A 18 -8.08 7.65 6.21
N MET A 19 -7.23 8.65 5.94
CA MET A 19 -6.17 9.01 6.90
C MET A 19 -6.17 10.49 7.28
N PRO A 20 -5.92 10.81 8.58
CA PRO A 20 -5.61 12.17 9.01
C PRO A 20 -4.23 12.61 8.50
N GLY A 21 -4.05 13.91 8.29
CA GLY A 21 -2.93 14.52 7.54
C GLY A 21 -1.51 14.30 8.06
N ASN A 22 -1.29 13.56 9.16
CA ASN A 22 0.03 13.31 9.74
C ASN A 22 0.62 11.91 9.43
N LYS A 23 -0.06 11.07 8.64
CA LYS A 23 0.41 9.72 8.26
C LYS A 23 0.40 9.49 6.74
N ILE A 24 0.83 10.52 5.99
CA ILE A 24 0.81 10.56 4.53
C ILE A 24 1.64 9.43 3.89
N GLY A 25 2.77 9.03 4.51
CA GLY A 25 3.69 8.06 3.92
C GLY A 25 3.07 6.68 3.66
N LEU A 26 2.42 6.09 4.67
CA LEU A 26 1.84 4.74 4.55
C LEU A 26 0.69 4.70 3.53
N LEU A 27 -0.17 5.72 3.54
CA LEU A 27 -1.28 5.82 2.60
C LEU A 27 -0.79 6.02 1.16
N ASN A 28 0.26 6.83 0.96
CA ASN A 28 0.86 7.00 -0.35
C ASN A 28 1.41 5.68 -0.91
N VAL A 29 2.05 4.86 -0.07
CA VAL A 29 2.50 3.54 -0.49
C VAL A 29 1.29 2.66 -0.83
N HIS A 30 0.27 2.61 0.03
CA HIS A 30 -0.96 1.84 -0.22
C HIS A 30 -1.60 2.21 -1.57
N HIS A 31 -1.81 3.50 -1.83
CA HIS A 31 -2.38 3.97 -3.09
C HIS A 31 -1.49 3.64 -4.29
N ARG A 32 -0.17 3.83 -4.20
CA ARG A 32 0.75 3.56 -5.32
C ARG A 32 0.79 2.07 -5.67
N VAL A 33 0.86 1.20 -4.66
CA VAL A 33 0.84 -0.25 -4.86
C VAL A 33 -0.50 -0.67 -5.49
N LYS A 34 -1.63 -0.16 -4.98
CA LYS A 34 -2.96 -0.40 -5.54
C LYS A 34 -3.10 0.06 -6.99
N LEU A 35 -2.55 1.22 -7.34
CA LEU A 35 -2.54 1.74 -8.71
C LEU A 35 -1.68 0.88 -9.65
N LEU A 36 -0.53 0.38 -9.18
CA LEU A 36 0.41 -0.38 -10.00
C LEU A 36 -0.01 -1.84 -10.17
N TYR A 37 -0.60 -2.45 -9.14
CA TYR A 37 -0.79 -3.90 -9.07
C TYR A 37 -2.25 -4.31 -8.82
N GLY A 38 -3.18 -3.36 -8.71
CA GLY A 38 -4.62 -3.61 -8.50
C GLY A 38 -5.03 -3.81 -7.03
N GLU A 39 -4.08 -4.15 -6.16
CA GLU A 39 -4.28 -4.35 -4.73
C GLU A 39 -3.28 -3.53 -3.91
N GLY A 40 -3.70 -3.02 -2.75
CA GLY A 40 -2.86 -2.21 -1.87
C GLY A 40 -1.95 -3.05 -0.95
N LEU A 41 -1.51 -2.41 0.14
CA LEU A 41 -0.75 -3.08 1.19
C LEU A 41 -1.65 -4.00 2.04
N HIS A 42 -1.15 -5.19 2.33
CA HIS A 42 -1.61 -6.08 3.39
C HIS A 42 -0.81 -5.79 4.66
N ILE A 43 -1.47 -5.42 5.75
CA ILE A 43 -0.82 -5.09 7.02
C ILE A 43 -1.36 -6.00 8.11
N ARG A 44 -0.48 -6.79 8.72
CA ARG A 44 -0.83 -7.68 9.82
C ARG A 44 -0.04 -7.30 11.06
N ARG A 45 -0.74 -7.02 12.16
CA ARG A 45 -0.10 -6.81 13.46
C ARG A 45 0.44 -8.14 13.99
N LEU A 46 1.66 -8.10 14.53
CA LEU A 46 2.32 -9.20 15.22
C LEU A 46 2.54 -8.81 16.69
N GLU A 47 2.86 -9.78 17.53
CA GLU A 47 3.22 -9.55 18.93
C GLU A 47 4.59 -10.19 19.22
N PRO A 48 5.70 -9.41 19.23
CA PRO A 48 5.78 -7.99 18.86
C PRO A 48 5.88 -7.77 17.34
N GLY A 49 5.38 -6.63 16.85
CA GLY A 49 5.76 -6.06 15.55
C GLY A 49 4.66 -5.93 14.51
N THR A 50 5.07 -5.78 13.25
CA THR A 50 4.18 -5.66 12.09
C THR A 50 4.73 -6.41 10.89
N GLU A 51 3.86 -7.10 10.17
CA GLU A 51 4.12 -7.60 8.83
C GLU A 51 3.42 -6.71 7.81
N ILE A 52 4.14 -6.32 6.76
CA ILE A 52 3.59 -5.59 5.62
C ILE A 52 3.96 -6.35 4.35
N ALA A 53 2.97 -6.67 3.53
CA ALA A 53 3.14 -7.39 2.28
C ALA A 53 2.33 -6.75 1.14
N PHE A 54 2.74 -7.02 -0.09
CA PHE A 54 1.97 -6.75 -1.31
C PHE A 54 2.40 -7.73 -2.38
N TYR A 55 1.52 -7.96 -3.36
CA TYR A 55 1.76 -8.95 -4.41
C TYR A 55 2.04 -8.26 -5.74
N ILE A 56 3.08 -8.73 -6.43
CA ILE A 56 3.39 -8.34 -7.80
C ILE A 56 2.99 -9.51 -8.69
N PRO A 57 2.12 -9.31 -9.69
CA PRO A 57 1.78 -10.36 -10.64
C PRO A 57 3.06 -10.90 -11.32
N ASN A 58 3.20 -12.23 -11.35
CA ASN A 58 4.34 -12.89 -12.00
C ASN A 58 4.25 -12.85 -13.55
N GLN A 59 3.20 -12.23 -14.09
CA GLN A 59 3.07 -11.97 -15.51
C GLN A 59 3.60 -10.57 -15.80
N ARG A 60 4.59 -10.45 -16.69
CA ARG A 60 4.99 -9.15 -17.25
C ARG A 60 3.84 -8.64 -18.09
N THR A 61 2.89 -7.93 -17.49
CA THR A 61 2.01 -7.06 -18.26
C THR A 61 2.93 -6.00 -18.86
N PRO A 62 3.03 -5.88 -20.20
CA PRO A 62 3.80 -4.79 -20.80
C PRO A 62 3.25 -3.50 -20.21
N VAL A 63 4.10 -2.72 -19.55
CA VAL A 63 3.70 -1.39 -19.10
C VAL A 63 3.29 -0.66 -20.36
N ALA A 64 1.99 -0.42 -20.53
CA ALA A 64 1.51 0.37 -21.65
C ALA A 64 2.22 1.72 -21.53
N SER A 65 3.14 1.98 -22.47
CA SER A 65 3.76 3.28 -22.62
C SER A 65 2.65 4.31 -22.71
N GLN A 66 2.43 5.08 -21.65
CA GLN A 66 1.65 6.31 -21.74
C GLN A 66 2.50 7.36 -22.48
N ALA A 67 2.79 7.08 -23.75
CA ALA A 67 3.20 8.07 -24.73
C ALA A 67 1.98 8.41 -25.59
N THR A 68 0.94 8.97 -24.97
CA THR A 68 -0.07 9.73 -25.70
C THR A 68 -0.68 10.76 -24.76
N LEU A 69 -0.02 11.92 -24.65
CA LEU A 69 -0.73 13.18 -24.77
C LEU A 69 -0.07 13.93 -25.94
N LEU A 70 -0.85 14.05 -27.01
CA LEU A 70 -0.60 14.71 -28.29
C LEU A 70 -0.20 16.18 -28.08
N LEU A 71 0.77 16.70 -28.87
CA LEU A 71 0.55 17.60 -30.02
C LEU A 71 -0.45 18.74 -29.75
#